data_AF-A0A5N5X3B3-F1
#
_entry.id   AF-A0A5N5X3B3-F1
#
_cell.length_a   1.000
_cell.length_b   1.000
_cell.length_c   1.000
_cell.angle_alpha   90.00
_cell.angle_beta   90.00
_cell.angle_gamma   90.00
#
_symmetry.space_group_name_H-M   'P 1'
#
loop_
_entity.id
_entity.type
_entity.pdbx_description
1 polymer ?
#
loop_
_entity_poly.entity_id
_entity_poly.type
_entity_poly.pdbx_seq_one_letter_code
_entity_poly.pdbx_strand_id
1 'polypeptide(L)'
;MASGVACAAFPAEAGAKVLVVEKQAIVGGSSNYSAGMFWGPKNYQSSRSWVPAGESKLQATWMEDYLPAVRWMRENGIPVAQRFDGIILISMGSKINHR
;
A
#
# COMPACT_ATOMS: atom_id res chain seq x y z
N MET A 1 -10.76 0.61 1.72
CA MET A 1 -10.83 0.83 0.25
C MET A 1 -9.50 0.55 -0.44
N ALA A 2 -8.35 1.00 0.08
CA ALA A 2 -7.06 0.81 -0.59
C ALA A 2 -6.80 -0.65 -1.01
N SER A 3 -7.06 -1.62 -0.13
CA SER A 3 -6.95 -3.05 -0.45
C SER A 3 -7.94 -3.52 -1.53
N GLY A 4 -9.17 -3.01 -1.53
CA GLY A 4 -10.20 -3.39 -2.51
C GLY A 4 -9.88 -2.89 -3.91
N VAL A 5 -9.45 -1.64 -4.04
CA VAL A 5 -9.05 -1.06 -5.33
C VAL A 5 -7.74 -1.66 -5.84
N ALA A 6 -6.77 -1.91 -4.96
CA ALA A 6 -5.52 -2.59 -5.34
C ALA A 6 -5.79 -4.02 -5.83
N CYS A 7 -6.68 -4.77 -5.15
CA CYS A 7 -7.08 -6.10 -5.55
C CYS A 7 -7.78 -6.10 -6.93
N ALA A 8 -8.62 -5.08 -7.19
CA ALA A 8 -9.32 -4.95 -8.47
C ALA A 8 -8.38 -4.62 -9.65
N ALA A 9 -7.23 -3.98 -9.39
CA ALA A 9 -6.31 -3.57 -10.44
C ALA A 9 -5.69 -4.76 -11.19
N PHE A 10 -5.24 -5.79 -10.47
CA PHE A 10 -4.59 -6.96 -11.09
C PHE A 10 -5.45 -7.69 -12.15
N PRO A 11 -6.71 -8.11 -11.87
CA PRO A 11 -7.55 -8.71 -12.89
C PRO A 11 -7.96 -7.71 -13.98
N ALA A 12 -8.08 -6.42 -13.67
CA ALA A 12 -8.37 -5.40 -14.67
C ALA A 12 -7.22 -5.23 -15.67
N GLU A 13 -5.97 -5.20 -15.19
CA GLU A 13 -4.75 -5.20 -16.02
C GLU A 13 -4.65 -6.46 -16.88
N ALA A 14 -5.14 -7.60 -16.39
CA ALA A 14 -5.23 -8.86 -17.14
C ALA A 14 -6.38 -8.90 -18.17
N GLY A 15 -7.14 -7.80 -18.34
CA GLY A 15 -8.24 -7.70 -19.32
C GLY A 15 -9.59 -8.23 -18.83
N ALA A 16 -9.73 -8.57 -17.55
CA ALA A 16 -11.01 -8.96 -16.99
C ALA A 16 -11.95 -7.74 -16.85
N LYS A 17 -13.25 -7.99 -16.93
CA LYS A 17 -14.27 -6.99 -16.55
C LYS A 17 -14.43 -7.02 -15.04
N VAL A 18 -14.08 -5.92 -14.38
CA VAL A 18 -14.07 -5.83 -12.91
C VAL A 18 -15.12 -4.82 -12.44
N LEU A 19 -15.90 -5.19 -11.42
CA LEU A 19 -16.84 -4.29 -10.73
C LEU A 19 -16.38 -4.11 -9.28
N VAL A 20 -16.21 -2.86 -8.87
CA VAL A 20 -15.96 -2.48 -7.47
C VAL A 20 -17.23 -1.83 -6.92
N VAL A 21 -17.74 -2.34 -5.79
CA VAL A 21 -18.94 -1.83 -5.13
C VAL A 21 -18.54 -1.19 -3.81
N GLU A 22 -18.91 0.08 -3.61
CA GLU A 22 -18.72 0.85 -2.38
C GLU A 22 -20.10 1.22 -1.82
N LYS A 23 -20.28 1.05 -0.52
CA LYS A 23 -21.55 1.38 0.17
C LYS A 23 -21.71 2.88 0.37
N GLN A 24 -20.60 3.58 0.59
CA GLN A 24 -20.58 5.03 0.80
C GLN A 24 -20.74 5.79 -0.52
N ALA A 25 -21.22 7.03 -0.44
CA ALA A 25 -21.30 7.93 -1.59
C ALA A 25 -19.93 8.39 -2.11
N ILE A 26 -18.88 8.24 -1.30
CA ILE A 26 -17.51 8.66 -1.61
C ILE A 26 -16.59 7.45 -1.45
N VAL A 27 -15.75 7.22 -2.45
CA VAL A 27 -14.72 6.19 -2.42
C VAL A 27 -13.58 6.55 -1.48
N GLY A 28 -12.94 5.55 -0.89
CA GLY A 28 -11.68 5.71 -0.14
C GLY A 28 -11.72 5.16 1.28
N GLY A 29 -12.89 5.08 1.91
CA GLY A 29 -13.06 4.54 3.26
C GLY A 29 -12.07 5.14 4.26
N SER A 30 -11.59 4.34 5.24
CA SER A 30 -10.57 4.78 6.20
C SER A 30 -9.23 5.17 5.57
N SER A 31 -8.92 4.64 4.39
CA SER A 31 -7.68 4.97 3.67
C SER A 31 -7.64 6.45 3.25
N ASN A 32 -8.79 7.07 2.98
CA ASN A 32 -8.88 8.50 2.64
C ASN A 32 -8.60 9.43 3.83
N TYR A 33 -8.74 8.91 5.05
CA TYR A 33 -8.45 9.64 6.30
C TYR A 33 -7.08 9.30 6.88
N SER A 34 -6.37 8.35 6.28
CA SER A 34 -5.00 8.01 6.69
C SER A 34 -4.08 9.18 6.35
N ALA A 35 -3.06 9.43 7.19
CA ALA A 35 -1.98 10.37 6.87
C ALA A 35 -1.07 9.90 5.71
N GLY A 36 -1.48 8.87 4.97
CA GLY A 36 -0.74 8.32 3.84
C GLY A 36 0.47 7.48 4.25
N MET A 37 0.66 7.19 5.53
CA MET A 37 1.83 6.44 5.98
C MET A 37 1.64 4.93 5.80
N PHE A 38 2.57 4.31 5.09
CA PHE A 38 2.70 2.87 4.97
C PHE A 38 3.95 2.42 5.72
N TRP A 39 3.76 1.69 6.81
CA TRP A 39 4.85 1.22 7.68
C TRP A 39 5.29 -0.18 7.28
N GLY A 40 6.60 -0.40 7.23
CA GLY A 40 7.16 -1.65 6.77
C GLY A 40 8.41 -2.06 7.54
N PRO A 41 8.55 -3.31 8.02
CA PRO A 41 9.80 -3.78 8.59
C PRO A 41 10.97 -3.66 7.61
N LYS A 42 12.13 -3.26 8.14
CA LYS A 42 13.37 -3.15 7.36
C LYS A 42 13.85 -4.51 6.83
N ASN A 43 13.59 -5.58 7.59
CA ASN A 43 13.92 -6.94 7.24
C ASN A 43 13.00 -7.94 7.97
N TYR A 44 13.07 -9.20 7.55
CA TYR A 44 12.27 -10.28 8.11
C TYR A 44 12.49 -10.45 9.62
N GLN A 45 13.71 -10.27 10.12
CA GLN A 45 14.02 -10.36 11.55
C GLN A 45 13.30 -9.28 12.36
N SER A 46 13.22 -8.04 11.85
CA SER A 46 12.41 -6.98 12.45
C SER A 46 10.93 -7.35 12.46
N SER A 47 10.42 -7.92 11.36
CA SER A 47 9.04 -8.42 11.29
C SER A 47 8.74 -9.48 12.36
N ARG A 48 9.63 -10.47 12.52
CA ARG A 48 9.53 -11.52 13.55
C ARG A 48 9.58 -10.96 14.97
N SER A 49 10.37 -9.92 15.19
CA SER A 49 10.50 -9.26 16.49
C SER A 49 9.25 -8.45 16.85
N TRP A 50 8.68 -7.71 15.89
CA TRP A 50 7.51 -6.86 16.12
C TRP A 50 6.22 -7.65 16.32
N VAL A 51 6.06 -8.75 15.55
CA VAL A 51 4.86 -9.59 15.62
C VAL A 51 5.26 -11.07 15.75
N PRO A 52 5.74 -11.51 16.93
CA PRO A 52 6.23 -12.88 17.12
C PRO A 52 5.16 -13.96 16.91
N ALA A 53 3.91 -13.64 17.26
CA ALA A 53 2.76 -14.52 17.07
C ALA A 53 2.19 -14.50 15.65
N GLY A 54 2.73 -13.66 14.76
CA GLY A 54 2.28 -13.59 13.37
C GLY A 54 2.72 -14.82 12.57
N GLU A 55 1.91 -15.19 11.60
CA GLU A 55 2.17 -16.33 10.72
C GLU A 55 3.43 -16.06 9.88
N SER A 56 4.38 -16.99 9.91
CA SER A 56 5.72 -16.78 9.37
C SER A 56 5.76 -16.72 7.85
N LYS A 57 4.92 -17.49 7.17
CA LYS A 57 4.83 -17.47 5.70
C LYS A 57 4.24 -16.15 5.23
N LEU A 58 3.17 -15.66 5.84
CA LEU A 58 2.58 -14.35 5.51
C LEU A 58 3.59 -13.21 5.75
N GLN A 59 4.39 -13.29 6.81
CA GLN A 59 5.44 -12.30 7.05
C GLN A 59 6.58 -12.39 6.03
N ALA A 60 6.95 -13.60 5.57
CA ALA A 60 7.94 -13.78 4.52
C ALA A 60 7.43 -13.25 3.18
N THR A 61 6.20 -13.62 2.79
CA THR A 61 5.53 -13.12 1.57
C THR A 61 5.41 -11.60 1.59
N TRP A 62 5.04 -11.01 2.73
CA TRP A 62 4.99 -9.55 2.86
C TRP A 62 6.36 -8.91 2.57
N MET A 63 7.46 -9.49 3.07
CA MET A 63 8.81 -8.98 2.82
C MET A 63 9.21 -9.08 1.34
N GLU A 64 8.79 -10.14 0.66
CA GLU A 64 9.06 -10.38 -0.76
C GLU A 64 8.29 -9.40 -1.64
N ASP A 65 6.99 -9.22 -1.35
CA ASP A 65 6.07 -8.44 -2.19
C ASP A 65 6.14 -6.94 -1.95
N TYR A 66 6.67 -6.52 -0.80
CA TYR A 66 6.62 -5.12 -0.39
C TYR A 66 7.33 -4.16 -1.36
N LEU A 67 8.58 -4.42 -1.72
CA LEU A 67 9.31 -3.56 -2.66
C LEU A 67 8.72 -3.59 -4.09
N PRO A 68 8.34 -4.75 -4.65
CA PRO A 68 7.54 -4.80 -5.88
C PRO A 68 6.27 -3.95 -5.82
N ALA A 69 5.50 -4.03 -4.74
CA ALA A 69 4.26 -3.25 -4.59
C ALA A 69 4.52 -1.74 -4.58
N VAL A 70 5.57 -1.27 -3.91
CA VAL A 70 5.96 0.15 -3.90
C VAL A 70 6.37 0.63 -5.30
N ARG A 71 7.06 -0.22 -6.08
CA ARG A 71 7.40 0.09 -7.47
C ARG A 71 6.14 0.21 -8.34
N TRP A 72 5.23 -0.76 -8.24
CA TRP A 72 3.95 -0.72 -8.97
C TRP A 72 3.14 0.54 -8.63
N MET A 73 3.09 0.94 -7.36
CA MET A 73 2.45 2.20 -6.97
C MET A 73 3.07 3.41 -7.68
N ARG A 74 4.41 3.49 -7.72
CA ARG A 74 5.13 4.58 -8.39
C ARG A 74 4.88 4.58 -9.90
N GLU A 75 4.90 3.42 -10.53
CA GLU A 75 4.63 3.25 -11.97
C GLU A 75 3.21 3.68 -12.33
N ASN A 76 2.25 3.50 -11.42
CA ASN A 76 0.87 3.97 -11.54
C ASN A 76 0.64 5.41 -11.08
N GLY A 77 1.72 6.20 -10.94
CA GLY A 77 1.64 7.64 -10.65
C GLY A 77 1.28 7.99 -9.20
N ILE A 78 1.32 7.02 -8.28
CA ILE A 78 1.10 7.28 -6.86
C ILE A 78 2.38 7.90 -6.25
N PRO A 79 2.31 9.09 -5.65
CA PRO A 79 3.46 9.71 -5.01
C PRO A 79 3.92 8.88 -3.80
N VAL A 80 5.13 8.33 -3.88
CA VAL A 80 5.78 7.59 -2.79
C VAL A 80 7.11 8.24 -2.44
N ALA A 81 7.52 8.15 -1.18
CA ALA A 81 8.85 8.60 -0.75
C ALA A 81 9.97 8.00 -1.61
N GLN A 82 11.04 8.78 -1.86
CA GLN A 82 12.15 8.35 -2.72
C GLN A 82 13.05 7.29 -2.06
N ARG A 83 13.10 7.26 -0.72
CA ARG A 83 13.89 6.32 0.07
C ARG A 83 12.99 5.50 0.99
N PHE A 84 13.39 4.25 1.21
CA PHE A 84 12.75 3.35 2.16
C PHE A 84 13.61 3.22 3.41
N ASP A 85 13.16 3.81 4.51
CA ASP A 85 13.82 3.73 5.83
C ASP A 85 12.95 3.01 6.88
N GLY A 86 12.00 2.16 6.44
CA GLY A 86 11.02 1.49 7.31
C GLY A 86 9.66 2.19 7.41
N ILE A 87 9.55 3.37 6.80
CA ILE A 87 8.31 4.15 6.66
C ILE A 87 8.27 4.68 5.23
N ILE A 88 7.14 4.51 4.54
CA ILE A 88 6.87 5.18 3.27
C ILE A 88 5.71 6.12 3.46
N LEU A 89 5.85 7.34 2.96
CA LEU A 89 4.77 8.30 2.85
C LEU A 89 4.17 8.21 1.44
N ILE A 90 2.90 7.88 1.37
CA ILE A 90 2.05 7.87 0.19
C ILE A 90 1.24 9.17 0.23
N SER A 91 1.64 10.16 -0.56
CA SER A 91 0.93 11.45 -0.57
C SER A 91 -0.33 11.33 -1.44
N MET A 92 -1.49 11.45 -0.81
CA MET A 92 -2.74 11.69 -1.52
C MET A 92 -2.88 13.19 -1.79
N GLY A 93 -2.33 13.66 -2.92
CA GLY A 93 -2.81 14.85 -3.62
C GLY A 93 -2.81 16.20 -2.88
N SER A 94 -2.20 16.34 -1.71
CA SER A 94 -1.97 17.66 -1.13
C SER A 94 -0.72 18.26 -1.78
N LYS A 95 -0.91 19.29 -2.61
CA LYS A 95 0.16 20.23 -2.96
C LYS A 95 0.76 20.71 -1.64
N ILE A 96 1.98 20.29 -1.34
CA ILE A 96 2.79 20.90 -0.28
C ILE A 96 3.11 22.29 -0.81
N ASN A 97 2.33 23.29 -0.40
CA ASN A 97 2.71 24.69 -0.61
C ASN A 97 3.96 24.94 0.22
N HIS A 98 5.10 25.06 -0.45
CA HIS A 98 6.30 25.66 0.11
C HIS A 98 5.97 27.11 0.49
N ARG A 99 5.99 27.40 1.79
CA ARG A 99 6.42 28.71 2.29
C ARG A 99 7.88 28.57 2.70
#